data_AF-A0A5N5D192-F1
#
_entry.id   AF-A0A5N5D192-F1
#
_cell.length_a   1.000
_cell.length_b   1.000
_cell.length_c   1.000
_cell.angle_alpha   90.00
_cell.angle_beta   90.00
_cell.angle_gamma   90.00
#
_symmetry.space_group_name_H-M   'P 1'
#
loop_
_entity.id
_entity.type
_entity.pdbx_description
1 polymer ?
#
loop_
_entity_poly.entity_id
_entity_poly.type
_entity_poly.pdbx_seq_one_letter_code
_entity_poly.pdbx_strand_id
1 'polypeptide(L)'
;MDFAAQDIVNYLCASAGAIPADRPGIYLAEQDETELIEKLWTGTETAEELVVAEDVRENTPALFLQDEKERYAFSVDINNNLQRHRFDKNLDEWMKDNLEGEQPILIHGMSRLSGGIVDGTHFVFFENLDGQLQAVRISHKGECQQLPPTPVQSQQGRPHSALVTGDGLVHLFYVHQEDNSIHHFTTQLDVILPGTDFDDVQIVNFLVIPHEDLTFDMFALLSSGRLVVVDKIGTKTLLGQVKDGQFTAASSEECVIEAAAMVKKGIKAASGIKSKGK
;
A
#
# COMPACT_ATOMS: atom_id res chain seq x y z
N MET A 1 -16.91 0.21 -11.50
CA MET A 1 -16.29 -1.09 -11.23
C MET A 1 -16.96 -1.66 -9.99
N ASP A 2 -17.48 -2.86 -10.12
CA ASP A 2 -17.80 -3.71 -8.98
C ASP A 2 -16.53 -4.49 -8.67
N PHE A 3 -15.95 -4.25 -7.49
CA PHE A 3 -14.74 -4.96 -7.07
C PHE A 3 -15.06 -6.45 -6.89
N ALA A 4 -14.11 -7.33 -7.19
CA ALA A 4 -14.18 -8.75 -6.89
C ALA A 4 -13.07 -9.12 -5.90
N ALA A 5 -13.19 -10.29 -5.25
CA ALA A 5 -12.10 -10.81 -4.41
C ALA A 5 -10.79 -10.97 -5.21
N GLN A 6 -10.88 -11.33 -6.50
CA GLN A 6 -9.72 -11.41 -7.38
C GLN A 6 -9.01 -10.05 -7.51
N ASP A 7 -9.72 -8.93 -7.51
CA ASP A 7 -9.12 -7.60 -7.59
C ASP A 7 -8.32 -7.27 -6.33
N ILE A 8 -8.80 -7.71 -5.16
CA ILE A 8 -8.09 -7.58 -3.88
C ILE A 8 -6.81 -8.43 -3.91
N VAL A 9 -6.88 -9.65 -4.46
CA VAL A 9 -5.70 -10.51 -4.61
C VAL A 9 -4.68 -9.87 -5.55
N ASN A 10 -5.10 -9.36 -6.69
CA ASN A 10 -4.23 -8.66 -7.63
C ASN A 10 -3.53 -7.48 -6.94
N TYR A 11 -4.27 -6.69 -6.16
CA TYR A 11 -3.71 -5.59 -5.37
C TYR A 11 -2.67 -6.06 -4.34
N LEU A 12 -2.95 -7.14 -3.60
CA LEU A 12 -2.07 -7.67 -2.56
C LEU A 12 -0.82 -8.37 -3.12
N CYS A 13 -0.89 -8.85 -4.36
CA CYS A 13 0.23 -9.49 -5.06
C CYS A 13 1.12 -8.51 -5.84
N ALA A 14 0.60 -7.33 -6.20
CA ALA A 14 1.36 -6.29 -6.88
C ALA A 14 2.45 -5.67 -5.98
N SER A 15 3.47 -5.06 -6.60
CA SER A 15 4.50 -4.30 -5.89
C SER A 15 3.94 -3.02 -5.26
N ALA A 16 2.91 -2.44 -5.88
CA ALA A 16 2.09 -1.35 -5.36
C ALA A 16 0.71 -1.37 -6.01
N GLY A 17 -0.26 -0.72 -5.39
CA GLY A 17 -1.55 -0.45 -6.01
C GLY A 17 -2.09 0.91 -5.62
N ALA A 18 -2.89 1.51 -6.51
CA ALA A 18 -3.64 2.73 -6.23
C ALA A 18 -4.98 2.69 -6.98
N ILE A 19 -5.99 3.32 -6.40
CA ILE A 19 -7.30 3.39 -7.03
C ILE A 19 -7.50 4.80 -7.57
N PRO A 20 -7.53 4.98 -8.91
CA PRO A 20 -7.71 6.30 -9.51
C PRO A 20 -8.95 7.00 -9.00
N ALA A 21 -8.84 8.31 -8.74
CA ALA A 21 -9.98 9.14 -8.40
C ALA A 21 -10.80 9.56 -9.64
N ASP A 22 -10.18 9.54 -10.82
CA ASP A 22 -10.68 10.13 -12.06
C ASP A 22 -11.27 9.13 -13.05
N ARG A 23 -10.95 7.83 -12.91
CA ARG A 23 -11.44 6.77 -13.80
C ARG A 23 -11.69 5.46 -13.05
N PRO A 24 -12.57 4.58 -13.58
CA PRO A 24 -12.75 3.25 -13.00
C PRO A 24 -11.51 2.38 -13.29
N GLY A 25 -11.07 1.63 -12.28
CA GLY A 25 -9.96 0.70 -12.40
C GLY A 25 -9.10 0.67 -11.13
N ILE A 26 -7.99 -0.04 -11.23
CA ILE A 26 -6.92 -0.08 -10.22
C ILE A 26 -5.60 0.02 -10.98
N TYR A 27 -4.75 0.97 -10.60
CA TYR A 27 -3.35 0.96 -11.03
C TYR A 27 -2.61 -0.08 -10.19
N LEU A 28 -1.96 -1.03 -10.85
CA LEU A 28 -1.13 -2.07 -10.24
C LEU A 28 0.29 -1.92 -10.75
N ALA A 29 1.27 -1.87 -9.85
CA ALA A 29 2.67 -1.88 -10.22
C ALA A 29 3.19 -3.33 -10.22
N GLU A 30 3.74 -3.76 -11.35
CA GLU A 30 4.37 -5.07 -11.51
C GLU A 30 5.80 -4.90 -12.02
N GLN A 31 6.71 -5.74 -11.53
CA GLN A 31 8.06 -5.77 -12.05
C GLN A 31 8.14 -6.72 -13.25
N ASP A 32 8.71 -6.25 -14.35
CA ASP A 32 9.12 -7.08 -15.48
C ASP A 32 10.63 -6.90 -15.68
N GLU A 33 11.40 -7.96 -15.41
CA GLU A 33 12.86 -7.91 -15.34
C GLU A 33 13.40 -6.73 -14.49
N THR A 34 13.98 -5.72 -15.13
CA THR A 34 14.56 -4.52 -14.51
C THR A 34 13.66 -3.29 -14.63
N GLU A 35 12.42 -3.44 -15.08
CA GLU A 35 11.45 -2.37 -15.23
C GLU A 35 10.32 -2.52 -14.20
N LEU A 36 9.83 -1.38 -13.73
CA LEU A 36 8.57 -1.30 -12.98
C LEU A 36 7.50 -0.79 -13.94
N ILE A 37 6.45 -1.56 -14.14
CA ILE A 37 5.36 -1.27 -15.07
C ILE A 37 4.09 -0.99 -14.26
N GLU A 38 3.42 0.11 -14.56
CA GLU A 38 2.05 0.37 -14.12
C GLU A 38 1.07 -0.26 -15.12
N LYS A 39 0.12 -1.03 -14.59
CA LYS A 39 -0.99 -1.61 -15.35
C LYS A 39 -2.31 -1.07 -14.83
N LEU A 40 -3.16 -0.58 -15.72
CA LEU A 40 -4.54 -0.25 -15.37
C LEU A 40 -5.44 -1.47 -15.50
N TRP A 41 -5.77 -2.09 -14.37
CA TRP A 41 -6.70 -3.20 -14.30
C TRP A 41 -8.16 -2.73 -14.23
N THR A 42 -9.01 -3.26 -15.11
CA THR A 42 -10.42 -2.87 -15.23
C THR A 42 -11.39 -3.85 -14.57
N GLY A 43 -10.88 -4.90 -13.93
CA GLY A 43 -11.69 -5.98 -13.33
C GLY A 43 -11.79 -7.21 -14.25
N THR A 44 -11.59 -7.00 -15.55
CA THR A 44 -11.64 -8.06 -16.57
C THR A 44 -10.39 -8.13 -17.43
N GLU A 45 -9.75 -6.99 -17.68
CA GLU A 45 -8.56 -6.90 -18.54
C GLU A 45 -7.64 -5.75 -18.09
N THR A 46 -6.39 -5.79 -18.56
CA THR A 46 -5.45 -4.68 -18.49
C THR A 46 -5.72 -3.73 -19.67
N ALA A 47 -6.13 -2.50 -19.38
CA ALA A 47 -6.47 -1.52 -20.41
C ALA A 47 -5.26 -0.71 -20.89
N GLU A 48 -4.31 -0.44 -20.00
CA GLU A 48 -3.14 0.40 -20.26
C GLU A 48 -1.93 -0.17 -19.50
N GLU A 49 -0.75 -0.05 -20.09
CA GLU A 49 0.53 -0.40 -19.49
C GLU A 49 1.55 0.70 -19.75
N LEU A 50 2.22 1.17 -18.70
CA LEU A 50 3.19 2.26 -18.77
C LEU A 50 4.43 1.91 -17.95
N VAL A 51 5.62 2.12 -18.52
CA VAL A 51 6.87 2.00 -17.77
C VAL A 51 6.95 3.16 -16.77
N VAL A 52 7.10 2.83 -15.49
CA VAL A 52 7.25 3.79 -14.38
C VAL A 52 8.71 4.11 -14.15
N ALA A 53 9.55 3.06 -14.12
CA ALA A 53 10.96 3.16 -13.79
C ALA A 53 11.74 2.04 -14.48
N GLU A 54 12.97 2.34 -14.87
CA GLU A 54 13.97 1.39 -15.36
C GLU A 54 15.05 1.18 -14.28
N ASP A 55 15.88 0.15 -14.46
CA ASP A 55 16.97 -0.23 -13.55
C ASP A 55 16.52 -0.39 -12.08
N VAL A 56 15.33 -0.96 -11.88
CA VAL A 56 14.84 -1.31 -10.53
C VAL A 56 15.48 -2.60 -10.03
N ARG A 57 15.69 -2.71 -8.71
CA ARG A 57 16.23 -3.95 -8.13
C ARG A 57 15.24 -5.10 -8.28
N GLU A 58 15.75 -6.34 -8.25
CA GLU A 58 14.90 -7.54 -8.19
C GLU A 58 13.98 -7.49 -6.96
N ASN A 59 12.70 -7.81 -7.15
CA ASN A 59 11.64 -7.67 -6.14
C ASN A 59 11.54 -6.24 -5.60
N THR A 60 11.63 -5.22 -6.47
CA THR A 60 11.54 -3.83 -6.02
C THR A 60 10.21 -3.59 -5.31
N PRO A 61 10.22 -3.01 -4.10
CA PRO A 61 8.99 -2.48 -3.54
C PRO A 61 8.62 -1.23 -4.35
N ALA A 62 7.32 -0.91 -4.36
CA ALA A 62 6.83 0.31 -4.97
C ALA A 62 5.79 0.98 -4.06
N LEU A 63 5.52 2.25 -4.33
CA LEU A 63 4.46 3.00 -3.68
C LEU A 63 3.86 3.99 -4.69
N PHE A 64 2.55 3.92 -4.89
CA PHE A 64 1.80 4.93 -5.62
C PHE A 64 1.16 5.91 -4.65
N LEU A 65 1.39 7.20 -4.87
CA LEU A 65 0.72 8.29 -4.18
C LEU A 65 0.01 9.17 -5.21
N GLN A 66 -1.15 9.69 -4.86
CA GLN A 66 -1.88 10.62 -5.70
C GLN A 66 -2.52 11.71 -4.84
N ASP A 67 -2.52 12.94 -5.34
CA ASP A 67 -3.39 14.01 -4.85
C ASP A 67 -4.40 14.39 -5.95
N GLU A 68 -5.14 15.48 -5.76
CA GLU A 68 -6.15 15.92 -6.73
C GLU A 68 -5.56 16.29 -8.12
N LYS A 69 -4.25 16.53 -8.21
CA LYS A 69 -3.60 17.10 -9.40
C LYS A 69 -2.53 16.19 -9.97
N GLU A 70 -1.73 15.57 -9.13
CA GLU A 70 -0.49 14.89 -9.48
C GLU A 70 -0.51 13.42 -9.02
N ARG A 71 0.22 12.59 -9.76
CA ARG A 71 0.48 11.18 -9.41
C ARG A 71 1.97 10.99 -9.26
N TYR A 72 2.35 10.25 -8.24
CA TYR A 72 3.73 9.95 -7.90
C TYR A 72 3.90 8.45 -7.73
N ALA A 73 5.05 7.96 -8.17
CA ALA A 73 5.48 6.61 -7.92
C ALA A 73 6.86 6.63 -7.27
N PHE A 74 7.03 5.79 -6.25
CA PHE A 74 8.32 5.54 -5.63
C PHE A 74 8.71 4.09 -5.86
N SER A 75 9.98 3.87 -6.13
CA SER A 75 10.57 2.55 -6.37
C SER A 75 12.00 2.54 -5.86
N VAL A 76 12.67 1.38 -5.94
CA VAL A 76 14.05 1.22 -5.48
C VAL A 76 14.92 0.73 -6.63
N ASP A 77 15.99 1.47 -6.92
CA ASP A 77 16.92 1.11 -7.99
C ASP A 77 17.82 -0.08 -7.62
N ILE A 78 18.56 -0.61 -8.60
CA ILE A 78 19.55 -1.69 -8.42
C ILE A 78 20.60 -1.44 -7.33
N ASN A 79 20.83 -0.18 -6.95
CA ASN A 79 21.79 0.21 -5.91
C ASN A 79 21.12 0.42 -4.55
N ASN A 80 19.85 0.04 -4.43
CA ASN A 80 19.01 0.24 -3.25
C ASN A 80 18.69 1.70 -2.92
N ASN A 81 18.76 2.62 -3.89
CA ASN A 81 18.33 4.00 -3.66
C ASN A 81 16.83 4.16 -3.93
N LEU A 82 16.16 4.92 -3.07
CA LEU A 82 14.80 5.38 -3.33
C LEU A 82 14.80 6.30 -4.57
N GLN A 83 13.91 6.00 -5.51
CA GLN A 83 13.64 6.81 -6.68
C GLN A 83 12.21 7.37 -6.60
N ARG A 84 11.99 8.53 -7.20
CA ARG A 84 10.68 9.15 -7.36
C ARG A 84 10.42 9.41 -8.84
N HIS A 85 9.19 9.16 -9.25
CA HIS A 85 8.67 9.43 -10.59
C HIS A 85 7.37 10.21 -10.46
N ARG A 86 7.12 11.12 -11.40
CA ARG A 86 5.91 11.91 -11.47
C ARG A 86 5.29 11.72 -12.84
N PHE A 87 3.98 11.51 -12.87
CA PHE A 87 3.24 11.31 -14.10
C PHE A 87 3.02 12.64 -14.84
N ASP A 88 3.47 12.75 -16.08
CA ASP A 88 3.20 13.90 -16.95
C ASP A 88 1.95 13.66 -17.80
N LYS A 89 0.85 14.30 -17.43
CA LYS A 89 -0.44 14.17 -18.13
C LYS A 89 -0.43 14.64 -19.59
N ASN A 90 0.53 15.48 -19.99
CA ASN A 90 0.61 15.96 -21.37
C ASN A 90 1.33 14.96 -22.28
N LEU A 91 2.28 14.21 -21.71
CA LEU A 91 3.04 13.18 -22.41
C LEU A 91 2.41 11.80 -22.25
N ASP A 92 1.55 11.62 -21.24
CA ASP A 92 0.97 10.33 -20.85
C ASP A 92 2.04 9.32 -20.39
N GLU A 93 3.10 9.83 -19.75
CA GLU A 93 4.30 9.08 -19.39
C GLU A 93 4.77 9.38 -17.97
N TRP A 94 5.45 8.42 -17.34
CA TRP A 94 6.13 8.61 -16.07
C TRP A 94 7.51 9.25 -16.28
N MET A 95 7.75 10.36 -15.60
CA MET A 95 9.02 11.08 -15.67
C MET A 95 9.78 10.94 -14.35
N LYS A 96 11.05 10.54 -14.43
CA LYS A 96 11.95 10.53 -13.27
C LYS A 96 12.04 11.93 -12.66
N ASP A 97 11.81 12.01 -11.36
CA ASP A 97 11.75 13.24 -10.60
C ASP A 97 12.77 13.17 -9.45
N ASN A 98 13.89 13.89 -9.61
CA ASN A 98 15.05 13.74 -8.74
C ASN A 98 14.73 14.10 -7.29
N LEU A 99 15.23 13.28 -6.38
CA LEU A 99 15.22 13.55 -4.95
C LEU A 99 16.45 14.40 -4.59
N GLU A 100 16.22 15.56 -3.99
CA GLU A 100 17.27 16.47 -3.55
C GLU A 100 17.66 16.15 -2.10
N GLY A 101 18.94 15.92 -1.87
CA GLY A 101 19.50 15.64 -0.55
C GLY A 101 21.03 15.53 -0.61
N GLU A 102 21.69 15.60 0.55
CA GLU A 102 23.15 15.47 0.61
C GLU A 102 23.64 14.07 0.25
N GLN A 103 22.79 13.05 0.47
CA GLN A 103 23.10 11.64 0.23
C GLN A 103 21.88 10.89 -0.34
N PRO A 104 22.10 9.82 -1.11
CA PRO A 104 21.03 8.91 -1.51
C PRO A 104 20.31 8.32 -0.31
N ILE A 105 19.01 8.08 -0.45
CA ILE A 105 18.20 7.39 0.56
C ILE A 105 18.32 5.89 0.30
N LEU A 106 19.17 5.23 1.08
CA LEU A 106 19.41 3.79 0.99
C LEU A 106 18.31 3.01 1.70
N ILE A 107 17.77 2.02 1.00
CA ILE A 107 16.65 1.19 1.44
C ILE A 107 17.13 -0.24 1.72
N HIS A 108 16.69 -0.85 2.81
CA HIS A 108 17.03 -2.24 3.11
C HIS A 108 16.61 -3.18 1.96
N GLY A 109 17.40 -4.23 1.70
CA GLY A 109 17.17 -5.19 0.60
C GLY A 109 15.81 -5.88 0.65
N MET A 110 15.26 -6.06 1.85
CA MET A 110 13.95 -6.69 2.08
C MET A 110 12.81 -5.70 2.36
N SER A 111 13.12 -4.40 2.40
CA SER A 111 12.14 -3.36 2.75
C SER A 111 10.93 -3.39 1.82
N ARG A 112 9.76 -3.09 2.37
CA ARG A 112 8.59 -2.64 1.63
C ARG A 112 8.57 -1.10 1.57
N LEU A 113 7.64 -0.54 0.82
CA LEU A 113 7.34 0.89 0.82
C LEU A 113 5.87 1.09 1.19
N SER A 114 5.60 2.07 2.04
CA SER A 114 4.25 2.56 2.30
C SER A 114 4.29 4.06 2.52
N GLY A 115 3.17 4.77 2.39
CA GLY A 115 3.23 6.21 2.58
C GLY A 115 1.91 6.92 2.33
N GLY A 116 1.99 8.24 2.36
CA GLY A 116 0.85 9.10 2.13
C GLY A 116 1.27 10.54 1.90
N ILE A 117 0.28 11.37 1.57
CA ILE A 117 0.47 12.81 1.33
C ILE A 117 -0.24 13.57 2.45
N VAL A 118 0.49 14.43 3.16
CA VAL A 118 -0.07 15.37 4.15
C VAL A 118 0.32 16.78 3.73
N ASP A 119 -0.66 17.63 3.43
CA ASP A 119 -0.45 19.02 3.00
C ASP A 119 0.59 19.18 1.88
N GLY A 120 0.54 18.30 0.87
CA GLY A 120 1.46 18.29 -0.27
C GLY A 120 2.89 17.82 0.05
N THR A 121 3.12 17.36 1.29
CA THR A 121 4.35 16.68 1.69
C THR A 121 4.16 15.17 1.57
N HIS A 122 5.07 14.49 0.88
CA HIS A 122 5.08 13.03 0.84
C HIS A 122 5.79 12.47 2.08
N PHE A 123 5.19 11.47 2.70
CA PHE A 123 5.81 10.62 3.70
C PHE A 123 5.99 9.23 3.10
N VAL A 124 7.22 8.75 3.02
CA VAL A 124 7.55 7.40 2.54
C VAL A 124 8.22 6.65 3.68
N PHE A 125 7.60 5.55 4.10
CA PHE A 125 8.07 4.63 5.12
C PHE A 125 8.79 3.45 4.47
N PHE A 126 9.90 3.06 5.08
CA PHE A 126 10.78 2.00 4.62
C PHE A 126 11.65 1.50 5.78
N GLU A 127 12.27 0.35 5.62
CA GLU A 127 13.29 -0.15 6.52
C GLU A 127 14.66 0.39 6.11
N ASN A 128 15.35 1.01 7.07
CA ASN A 128 16.73 1.46 6.87
C ASN A 128 17.71 0.28 6.84
N LEU A 129 18.99 0.53 6.59
CA LEU A 129 20.00 -0.53 6.48
C LEU A 129 20.15 -1.41 7.73
N ASP A 130 19.74 -0.91 8.89
CA ASP A 130 19.72 -1.66 10.15
C ASP A 130 18.42 -2.48 10.36
N GLY A 131 17.51 -2.46 9.38
CA GLY A 131 16.22 -3.14 9.42
C GLY A 131 15.15 -2.43 10.26
N GLN A 132 15.38 -1.18 10.67
CA GLN A 132 14.44 -0.40 11.47
C GLN A 132 13.50 0.40 10.56
N LEU A 133 12.21 0.39 10.87
CA LEU A 133 11.22 1.17 10.14
C LEU A 133 11.46 2.67 10.36
N GLN A 134 11.64 3.41 9.28
CA GLN A 134 11.97 4.82 9.22
C GLN A 134 11.05 5.49 8.18
N ALA A 135 10.95 6.82 8.23
CA ALA A 135 10.30 7.59 7.18
C ALA A 135 11.24 8.66 6.62
N VAL A 136 11.03 8.99 5.34
CA VAL A 136 11.54 10.20 4.72
C VAL A 136 10.39 11.14 4.43
N ARG A 137 10.59 12.41 4.76
CA ARG A 137 9.72 13.51 4.36
C ARG A 137 10.25 14.09 3.06
N ILE A 138 9.42 14.17 2.03
CA ILE A 138 9.79 14.69 0.71
C ILE A 138 8.86 15.83 0.35
N SER A 139 9.43 17.02 0.12
CA SER A 139 8.64 18.18 -0.33
C SER A 139 8.17 17.98 -1.77
N HIS A 140 7.20 18.78 -2.22
CA HIS A 140 6.76 18.76 -3.61
C HIS A 140 7.94 18.93 -4.61
N LYS A 141 8.96 19.72 -4.23
CA LYS A 141 10.16 19.97 -5.05
C LYS A 141 11.20 18.84 -5.02
N GLY A 142 11.01 17.83 -4.16
CA GLY A 142 11.94 16.71 -4.03
C GLY A 142 12.95 16.85 -2.90
N GLU A 143 12.91 17.94 -2.13
CA GLU A 143 13.78 18.11 -0.96
C GLU A 143 13.47 17.02 0.07
N CYS A 144 14.49 16.24 0.41
CA CYS A 144 14.38 15.09 1.29
C CYS A 144 14.91 15.38 2.69
N GLN A 145 14.13 15.00 3.69
CA GLN A 145 14.54 14.98 5.08
C GLN A 145 14.26 13.60 5.66
N GLN A 146 15.32 12.82 5.90
CA GLN A 146 15.20 11.57 6.64
C GLN A 146 14.81 11.86 8.09
N LEU A 147 13.78 11.17 8.57
CA LEU A 147 13.33 11.26 9.95
C LEU A 147 14.04 10.20 10.80
N PRO A 148 14.11 10.34 12.14
CA PRO A 148 14.62 9.27 12.99
C PRO A 148 13.84 7.96 12.79
N PRO A 149 14.46 6.79 13.02
CA PRO A 149 13.74 5.52 13.08
C PRO A 149 12.53 5.61 14.01
N THR A 150 11.43 4.99 13.60
CA THR A 150 10.22 4.90 14.41
C THR A 150 10.49 4.03 15.64
N PRO A 151 9.83 4.28 16.79
CA PRO A 151 10.04 3.49 18.01
C PRO A 151 9.37 2.10 17.94
N VAL A 152 8.77 1.74 16.81
CA VAL A 152 7.98 0.51 16.66
C VAL A 152 8.89 -0.71 16.57
N GLN A 153 8.35 -1.85 17.01
CA GLN A 153 9.02 -3.14 16.97
C GLN A 153 8.53 -3.96 15.78
N SER A 154 8.77 -3.44 14.57
CA SER A 154 8.40 -4.12 13.33
C SER A 154 9.35 -5.27 13.01
N GLN A 155 8.81 -6.36 12.46
CA GLN A 155 9.64 -7.43 11.93
C GLN A 155 10.22 -7.07 10.56
N GLN A 156 11.53 -7.22 10.41
CA GLN A 156 12.25 -6.93 9.17
C GLN A 156 11.68 -7.70 7.96
N GLY A 157 11.51 -6.99 6.84
CA GLY A 157 10.99 -7.50 5.57
C GLY A 157 9.48 -7.84 5.58
N ARG A 158 8.77 -7.57 6.68
CA ARG A 158 7.32 -7.79 6.74
C ARG A 158 6.55 -6.65 6.11
N PRO A 159 5.31 -6.92 5.65
CA PRO A 159 4.45 -5.85 5.17
C PRO A 159 4.20 -4.81 6.25
N HIS A 160 4.20 -3.56 5.81
CA HIS A 160 3.67 -2.42 6.54
C HIS A 160 2.84 -1.58 5.57
N SER A 161 1.86 -0.86 6.10
CA SER A 161 0.99 0.03 5.34
C SER A 161 0.89 1.37 6.07
N ALA A 162 0.79 2.46 5.32
CA ALA A 162 0.54 3.77 5.89
C ALA A 162 -0.69 4.37 5.22
N LEU A 163 -1.51 5.05 6.01
CA LEU A 163 -2.71 5.71 5.55
C LEU A 163 -2.77 7.11 6.16
N VAL A 164 -3.14 8.09 5.34
CA VAL A 164 -3.44 9.44 5.82
C VAL A 164 -4.95 9.56 5.91
N THR A 165 -5.47 9.90 7.08
CA THR A 165 -6.91 10.13 7.27
C THR A 165 -7.22 11.62 7.18
N GLY A 166 -8.51 11.97 7.16
CA GLY A 166 -8.96 13.37 7.00
C GLY A 166 -8.55 14.31 8.14
N ASP A 167 -8.00 13.81 9.25
CA ASP A 167 -7.44 14.62 10.33
C ASP A 167 -5.99 15.06 10.07
N GLY A 168 -5.40 14.62 8.95
CA GLY A 168 -4.02 14.94 8.56
C GLY A 168 -2.96 14.12 9.29
N LEU A 169 -3.33 13.09 10.05
CA LEU A 169 -2.41 12.18 10.71
C LEU A 169 -2.04 11.01 9.79
N VAL A 170 -0.79 10.56 9.94
CA VAL A 170 -0.32 9.32 9.33
C VAL A 170 -0.56 8.18 10.31
N HIS A 171 -1.35 7.20 9.87
CA HIS A 171 -1.59 5.94 10.56
C HIS A 171 -0.67 4.89 9.96
N LEU A 172 0.24 4.34 10.76
CA LEU A 172 1.17 3.30 10.34
C LEU A 172 0.68 1.96 10.86
N PHE A 173 0.61 0.97 10.00
CA PHE A 173 0.24 -0.40 10.30
C PHE A 173 1.42 -1.31 9.98
N TYR A 174 1.79 -2.20 10.89
CA TYR A 174 2.96 -3.06 10.69
C TYR A 174 2.78 -4.39 11.43
N VAL A 175 3.49 -5.43 10.96
CA VAL A 175 3.55 -6.72 11.65
C VAL A 175 4.58 -6.63 12.77
N HIS A 176 4.13 -6.86 14.01
CA HIS A 176 4.97 -6.78 15.20
C HIS A 176 5.85 -8.02 15.35
N GLN A 177 7.08 -7.81 15.81
CA GLN A 177 8.13 -8.83 15.79
C GLN A 177 7.92 -10.00 16.77
N GLU A 178 7.23 -9.78 17.89
CA GLU A 178 7.10 -10.80 18.94
C GLU A 178 5.82 -11.63 18.81
N ASP A 179 4.70 -10.99 18.46
CA ASP A 179 3.38 -11.63 18.42
C ASP A 179 2.86 -11.89 17.00
N ASN A 180 3.56 -11.41 15.96
CA ASN A 180 3.18 -11.54 14.55
C ASN A 180 1.76 -11.02 14.25
N SER A 181 1.23 -10.14 15.10
CA SER A 181 -0.03 -9.43 14.90
C SER A 181 0.22 -8.08 14.22
N ILE A 182 -0.84 -7.46 13.72
CA ILE A 182 -0.74 -6.14 13.10
C ILE A 182 -0.98 -5.08 14.18
N HIS A 183 -0.01 -4.21 14.36
CA HIS A 183 -0.13 -3.04 15.21
C HIS A 183 -0.53 -1.82 14.40
N HIS A 184 -1.26 -0.91 15.04
CA HIS A 184 -1.58 0.42 14.57
C HIS A 184 -0.82 1.44 15.42
N PHE A 185 0.12 2.12 14.77
CA PHE A 185 0.93 3.17 15.35
C PHE A 185 0.53 4.55 14.82
N THR A 186 0.47 5.50 15.74
CA THR A 186 0.42 6.95 15.50
C THR A 186 1.44 7.61 16.41
N THR A 187 1.64 8.92 16.29
CA THR A 187 2.52 9.67 17.20
C THR A 187 2.11 9.60 18.68
N GLN A 188 0.90 9.14 18.98
CA GLN A 188 0.33 9.12 20.34
C GLN A 188 0.09 7.72 20.89
N LEU A 189 0.08 6.69 20.04
CA LEU A 189 -0.42 5.36 20.39
C LEU A 189 0.26 4.27 19.55
N ASP A 190 0.51 3.13 20.18
CA ASP A 190 0.86 1.86 19.55
C ASP A 190 -0.06 0.79 20.13
N VAL A 191 -0.96 0.23 19.31
CA VAL A 191 -1.94 -0.76 19.76
C VAL A 191 -2.05 -1.92 18.79
N ILE A 192 -2.23 -3.12 19.35
CA ILE A 192 -2.58 -4.31 18.57
C ILE A 192 -3.96 -4.11 17.94
N LEU A 193 -4.08 -4.35 16.64
CA LEU A 193 -5.37 -4.42 15.98
C LEU A 193 -6.06 -5.74 16.32
N PRO A 194 -7.31 -5.72 16.83
CA PRO A 194 -8.04 -6.92 17.19
C PRO A 194 -8.15 -7.90 16.02
N GLY A 195 -8.01 -9.19 16.29
CA GLY A 195 -8.22 -10.25 15.30
C GLY A 195 -7.15 -10.36 14.22
N THR A 196 -5.94 -9.84 14.48
CA THR A 196 -4.81 -9.92 13.54
C THR A 196 -3.73 -10.93 13.95
N ASP A 197 -4.00 -11.69 15.00
CA ASP A 197 -3.27 -12.91 15.37
C ASP A 197 -3.69 -14.07 14.44
N PHE A 198 -2.78 -14.69 13.70
CA PHE A 198 -3.13 -15.71 12.70
C PHE A 198 -2.58 -17.11 13.02
N ASP A 199 -2.57 -17.50 14.30
CA ASP A 199 -2.15 -18.82 14.77
C ASP A 199 -0.80 -19.27 14.18
N ASP A 200 0.22 -18.42 14.31
CA ASP A 200 1.58 -18.60 13.76
C ASP A 200 1.70 -18.64 12.22
N VAL A 201 0.60 -18.44 11.49
CA VAL A 201 0.65 -18.25 10.03
C VAL A 201 1.11 -16.82 9.72
N GLN A 202 2.14 -16.71 8.89
CA GLN A 202 2.74 -15.44 8.55
C GLN A 202 1.83 -14.59 7.65
N ILE A 203 1.82 -13.29 7.90
CA ILE A 203 1.16 -12.31 7.03
C ILE A 203 2.12 -11.99 5.88
N VAL A 204 1.67 -12.20 4.64
CA VAL A 204 2.43 -11.92 3.42
C VAL A 204 2.24 -10.47 2.98
N ASN A 205 0.98 -10.03 2.94
CA ASN A 205 0.60 -8.65 2.66
C ASN A 205 -0.78 -8.35 3.24
N PHE A 206 -1.12 -7.08 3.40
CA PHE A 206 -2.44 -6.67 3.85
C PHE A 206 -2.85 -5.31 3.29
N LEU A 207 -4.16 -5.10 3.20
CA LEU A 207 -4.80 -3.86 2.79
C LEU A 207 -5.69 -3.37 3.94
N VAL A 208 -5.45 -2.14 4.38
CA VAL A 208 -6.24 -1.48 5.43
C VAL A 208 -7.30 -0.60 4.79
N ILE A 209 -8.53 -0.65 5.32
CA ILE A 209 -9.70 0.05 4.80
C ILE A 209 -10.25 0.92 5.91
N PRO A 210 -10.09 2.25 5.83
CA PRO A 210 -10.55 3.15 6.87
C PRO A 210 -12.07 3.35 6.79
N HIS A 211 -12.69 3.49 7.96
CA HIS A 211 -14.05 3.99 8.12
C HIS A 211 -14.05 5.47 8.53
N GLU A 212 -15.20 6.12 8.41
CA GLU A 212 -15.39 7.51 8.83
C GLU A 212 -15.16 7.74 10.34
N ASP A 213 -15.35 6.69 11.15
CA ASP A 213 -15.15 6.70 12.61
C ASP A 213 -13.70 6.39 13.03
N LEU A 214 -12.75 6.42 12.09
CA LEU A 214 -11.33 6.07 12.30
C LEU A 214 -11.11 4.63 12.79
N THR A 215 -12.08 3.75 12.56
CA THR A 215 -11.87 2.30 12.67
C THR A 215 -11.46 1.72 11.32
N PHE A 216 -10.98 0.48 11.31
CA PHE A 216 -10.41 -0.13 10.11
C PHE A 216 -10.93 -1.55 9.91
N ASP A 217 -11.34 -1.87 8.69
CA ASP A 217 -11.36 -3.25 8.23
C ASP A 217 -10.04 -3.56 7.52
N MET A 218 -9.74 -4.84 7.35
CA MET A 218 -8.50 -5.26 6.73
C MET A 218 -8.64 -6.55 5.96
N PHE A 219 -8.02 -6.60 4.78
CA PHE A 219 -7.75 -7.86 4.10
C PHE A 219 -6.31 -8.28 4.39
N ALA A 220 -6.11 -9.52 4.79
CA ALA A 220 -4.79 -10.11 5.00
C ALA A 220 -4.63 -11.34 4.10
N LEU A 221 -3.53 -11.36 3.34
CA LEU A 221 -3.06 -12.53 2.62
C LEU A 221 -2.02 -13.26 3.48
N LEU A 222 -2.32 -14.50 3.81
CA LEU A 222 -1.46 -15.32 4.67
C LEU A 222 -0.54 -16.21 3.85
N SER A 223 0.59 -16.63 4.43
CA SER A 223 1.57 -17.50 3.75
C SER A 223 1.03 -18.88 3.42
N SER A 224 -0.08 -19.29 4.06
CA SER A 224 -0.83 -20.49 3.72
C SER A 224 -1.68 -20.36 2.44
N GLY A 225 -1.68 -19.19 1.78
CA GLY A 225 -2.56 -18.85 0.66
C GLY A 225 -3.95 -18.36 1.07
N ARG A 226 -4.26 -18.29 2.37
CA ARG A 226 -5.60 -17.88 2.82
C ARG A 226 -5.77 -16.37 2.66
N LEU A 227 -6.88 -15.95 2.05
CA LEU A 227 -7.34 -14.56 2.07
C LEU A 227 -8.40 -14.42 3.17
N VAL A 228 -8.12 -13.58 4.15
CA VAL A 228 -9.00 -13.34 5.31
C VAL A 228 -9.36 -11.87 5.35
N VAL A 229 -10.60 -11.57 5.72
CA VAL A 229 -11.00 -10.23 6.15
C VAL A 229 -11.13 -10.19 7.67
N VAL A 230 -10.63 -9.12 8.27
CA VAL A 230 -10.77 -8.80 9.68
C VAL A 230 -11.60 -7.53 9.75
N ASP A 231 -12.75 -7.59 10.41
CA ASP A 231 -13.58 -6.41 10.60
C ASP A 231 -13.05 -5.52 11.74
N LYS A 232 -13.61 -4.32 11.87
CA LYS A 232 -13.23 -3.35 12.91
C LYS A 232 -13.33 -3.80 14.36
N ILE A 233 -14.01 -4.91 14.67
CA ILE A 233 -14.09 -5.48 16.02
C ILE A 233 -13.19 -6.72 16.19
N GLY A 234 -12.49 -7.13 15.14
CA GLY A 234 -11.56 -8.26 15.14
C GLY A 234 -12.18 -9.59 14.72
N THR A 235 -13.37 -9.60 14.12
CA THR A 235 -13.97 -10.82 13.57
C THR A 235 -13.23 -11.23 12.31
N LYS A 236 -12.65 -12.44 12.33
CA LYS A 236 -11.96 -13.04 11.18
C LYS A 236 -12.95 -13.81 10.31
N THR A 237 -13.01 -13.49 9.02
CA THR A 237 -13.79 -14.25 8.03
C THR A 237 -12.87 -14.72 6.90
N LEU A 238 -12.81 -16.04 6.70
CA LEU A 238 -12.09 -16.63 5.56
C LEU A 238 -12.89 -16.38 4.28
N LEU A 239 -12.27 -15.70 3.31
CA LEU A 239 -12.89 -15.45 2.02
C LEU A 239 -12.58 -16.56 1.02
N GLY A 240 -11.37 -17.10 1.07
CA GLY A 240 -10.92 -18.09 0.11
C GLY A 240 -9.45 -18.43 0.20
N GLN A 241 -8.97 -19.09 -0.85
CA GLN A 241 -7.59 -19.50 -1.04
C GLN A 241 -7.03 -18.84 -2.30
N VAL A 242 -5.76 -18.47 -2.24
CA VAL A 242 -4.97 -17.89 -3.32
C VAL A 242 -3.87 -18.86 -3.67
N LYS A 243 -3.80 -19.22 -4.94
CA LYS A 243 -2.71 -20.05 -5.47
C LYS A 243 -2.28 -19.48 -6.81
N ASP A 244 -0.99 -19.21 -6.97
CA ASP A 244 -0.40 -18.66 -8.20
C ASP A 244 -1.13 -17.38 -8.67
N GLY A 245 -1.48 -16.51 -7.71
CA GLY A 245 -2.24 -15.27 -7.95
C GLY A 245 -3.73 -15.45 -8.21
N GLN A 246 -4.25 -16.68 -8.28
CA GLN A 246 -5.65 -16.97 -8.57
C GLN A 246 -6.45 -17.24 -7.29
N PHE A 247 -7.60 -16.58 -7.16
CA PHE A 247 -8.51 -16.71 -6.02
C PHE A 247 -9.53 -17.83 -6.22
N THR A 248 -9.79 -18.59 -5.17
CA THR A 248 -10.89 -19.56 -5.08
C THR A 248 -11.66 -19.36 -3.78
N ALA A 249 -12.96 -19.07 -3.86
CA ALA A 249 -13.79 -18.77 -2.70
C ALA A 249 -13.93 -19.96 -1.73
N ALA A 250 -13.99 -19.68 -0.43
CA ALA A 250 -14.22 -20.69 0.61
C ALA A 250 -15.71 -21.00 0.84
N SER A 251 -16.59 -20.04 0.57
CA SER A 251 -18.05 -20.14 0.72
C SER A 251 -18.78 -19.33 -0.37
N SER A 252 -20.12 -19.23 -0.29
CA SER A 252 -20.99 -18.59 -1.28
C SER A 252 -20.60 -17.15 -1.63
N GLU A 253 -21.03 -16.70 -2.81
CA GLU A 253 -20.72 -15.39 -3.42
C GLU A 253 -21.00 -14.17 -2.52
N GLU A 254 -21.89 -14.29 -1.52
CA GLU A 254 -22.29 -13.19 -0.62
C GLU A 254 -21.12 -12.59 0.19
N CYS A 255 -20.22 -13.41 0.76
CA CYS A 255 -19.08 -12.89 1.53
C CYS A 255 -18.10 -12.08 0.65
N VAL A 256 -17.99 -12.44 -0.63
CA VAL A 256 -17.13 -11.76 -1.59
C VAL A 256 -17.74 -10.42 -2.04
N ILE A 257 -19.06 -10.36 -2.20
CA ILE A 257 -19.78 -9.13 -2.55
C ILE A 257 -19.67 -8.10 -1.42
N GLU A 258 -19.79 -8.52 -0.16
CA GLU A 258 -19.62 -7.62 0.99
C GLU A 258 -18.19 -7.07 1.09
N ALA A 259 -17.17 -7.93 0.87
CA ALA A 259 -15.77 -7.54 0.81
C ALA A 259 -15.50 -6.43 -0.22
N ALA A 260 -16.03 -6.59 -1.43
CA ALA A 260 -15.92 -5.59 -2.49
C ALA A 260 -16.60 -4.25 -2.15
N ALA A 261 -17.76 -4.30 -1.49
CA ALA A 261 -18.47 -3.11 -1.05
C ALA A 261 -17.69 -2.34 0.02
N MET A 262 -16.93 -3.02 0.88
CA MET A 262 -16.09 -2.39 1.90
C MET A 262 -14.95 -1.58 1.28
N VAL A 263 -14.23 -2.12 0.29
CA VAL A 263 -13.16 -1.41 -0.42
C VAL A 263 -13.67 -0.09 -1.01
N LYS A 264 -14.82 -0.13 -1.69
CA LYS A 264 -15.45 1.05 -2.30
C LYS A 264 -15.82 2.14 -1.28
N LYS A 265 -16.22 1.75 -0.06
CA LYS A 265 -16.54 2.69 1.02
C LYS A 265 -15.26 3.28 1.62
N GLY A 266 -14.23 2.46 1.87
CA GLY A 266 -12.99 2.94 2.45
C GLY A 266 -12.23 3.92 1.55
N ILE A 267 -12.25 3.73 0.23
CA ILE A 267 -11.65 4.70 -0.71
C ILE A 267 -12.33 6.07 -0.57
N LYS A 268 -13.65 6.11 -0.41
CA LYS A 268 -14.38 7.38 -0.22
C LYS A 268 -14.02 8.04 1.12
N ALA A 269 -13.86 7.24 2.18
CA ALA A 269 -13.45 7.75 3.48
C ALA A 269 -12.02 8.30 3.45
N ALA A 270 -11.08 7.59 2.81
CA ALA A 270 -9.68 8.01 2.67
C ALA A 270 -9.50 9.24 1.77
N SER A 271 -10.30 9.38 0.71
CA SER A 271 -10.19 10.50 -0.24
C SER A 271 -10.87 11.79 0.22
N GLY A 272 -11.57 11.80 1.38
CA GLY A 272 -12.26 13.00 1.87
C GLY A 272 -13.37 13.53 0.94
N ILE A 273 -13.75 12.76 -0.09
CA ILE A 273 -14.78 13.14 -1.06
C ILE A 273 -16.13 13.12 -0.36
N LYS A 274 -16.52 14.26 0.22
CA LYS A 274 -17.90 14.51 0.67
C LYS A 274 -18.81 14.25 -0.53
N SER A 275 -19.65 13.22 -0.45
CA SER A 275 -20.73 13.06 -1.40
C SER A 275 -21.55 14.34 -1.35
N LYS A 276 -21.56 15.11 -2.44
CA LYS A 276 -22.55 16.18 -2.61
C LYS A 276 -23.92 15.50 -2.59
N GLY A 277 -24.59 15.56 -1.44
CA GLY A 277 -25.94 15.06 -1.27
C GLY A 277 -26.91 15.92 -2.08
N LYS A 278 -27.57 15.24 -3.01
CA LYS A 278 -28.87 15.53 -3.66
C LYS A 278 -29.22 16.97 -3.99
#